data_AF-A0A660KZ09-F1
#
_entry.id   AF-A0A660KZ09-F1
#
_cell.length_a   1.000
_cell.length_b   1.000
_cell.length_c   1.000
_cell.angle_alpha   90.00
_cell.angle_beta   90.00
_cell.angle_gamma   90.00
#
_symmetry.space_group_name_H-M   'P 1'
#
loop_
_entity.id
_entity.type
_entity.pdbx_description
1 polymer ?
#
loop_
_entity_poly.entity_id
_entity_poly.type
_entity_poly.pdbx_seq_one_letter_code
_entity_poly.pdbx_strand_id
1 'polypeptide(L)'
;MPSAPPPAAAGPNRTLTIAFESGRRLAPDALRINPAGATLEVDGFFREPLKLTLGQLHLGMIDRGPAKAKGEKGRFPVLRRLTATTVVPREQGIEGWLWTSIGGSALTILGDEDAAPSGALLFTKPLTAEQLKPTMEPKAFEALAARSPLGVPAIPGVLFRAAEPANAETAFRTYGLLRPLTDREVPPTMRRSLPTDRPADPAIQAPTRSSGSVAPPGF
;
A
#
# COMPACT_ATOMS: atom_id res chain seq x y z
N MET A 1 -13.81 32.82 -30.60
CA MET A 1 -13.30 32.40 -29.27
C MET A 1 -12.08 31.53 -29.50
N PRO A 2 -10.87 31.91 -29.04
CA PRO A 2 -9.71 31.06 -29.22
C PRO A 2 -9.76 29.88 -28.24
N SER A 3 -9.65 28.68 -28.79
CA SER A 3 -9.62 27.42 -28.06
C SER A 3 -8.36 27.36 -27.21
N ALA A 4 -8.51 27.11 -25.90
CA ALA A 4 -7.38 26.91 -25.01
C ALA A 4 -6.56 25.68 -25.47
N PRO A 5 -5.22 25.74 -25.42
CA PRO A 5 -4.41 24.58 -25.78
C PRO A 5 -4.67 23.42 -24.80
N PRO A 6 -4.58 22.17 -25.26
CA PRO A 6 -4.76 21.01 -24.39
C PRO A 6 -3.72 21.04 -23.25
N PRO A 7 -4.06 20.55 -22.04
CA PRO A 7 -3.10 20.52 -20.93
C PRO A 7 -1.87 19.71 -21.34
N ALA A 8 -0.69 20.31 -21.20
CA ALA A 8 0.58 19.69 -21.57
C ALA A 8 0.74 18.34 -20.88
N ALA A 9 1.03 17.30 -21.68
CA ALA A 9 1.43 16.00 -21.16
C ALA A 9 2.67 16.18 -20.26
N ALA A 10 2.61 15.65 -19.03
CA ALA A 10 3.69 15.76 -18.06
C ALA A 10 4.97 15.12 -18.62
N GLY A 11 6.03 15.93 -18.79
CA GLY A 11 7.32 15.45 -19.29
C GLY A 11 7.99 14.43 -18.34
N PRO A 12 8.94 13.62 -18.85
CA PRO A 12 9.52 12.45 -18.17
C PRO A 12 10.43 12.74 -16.96
N ASN A 13 10.53 13.99 -16.50
CA ASN A 13 11.41 14.43 -15.41
C ASN A 13 10.68 15.08 -14.24
N ARG A 14 9.36 14.88 -14.12
CA ARG A 14 8.55 15.59 -13.13
C ARG A 14 8.55 14.90 -11.76
N THR A 15 9.07 15.58 -10.74
CA THR A 15 8.87 15.17 -9.35
C THR A 15 7.37 15.21 -9.01
N LEU A 16 6.85 14.09 -8.52
CA LEU A 16 5.49 13.98 -8.00
C LEU A 16 5.54 13.93 -6.47
N THR A 17 4.67 14.69 -5.81
CA THR A 17 4.59 14.76 -4.36
C THR A 17 3.26 14.19 -3.91
N ILE A 18 3.31 13.27 -2.96
CA ILE A 18 2.15 12.66 -2.33
C ILE A 18 2.14 13.13 -0.89
N ALA A 19 1.28 14.10 -0.58
CA ALA A 19 1.11 14.59 0.78
C ALA A 19 0.35 13.57 1.64
N PHE A 20 0.75 13.42 2.89
CA PHE A 20 0.05 12.62 3.88
C PHE A 20 -0.87 13.48 4.76
N GLU A 21 -1.91 12.86 5.33
CA GLU A 21 -2.83 13.52 6.25
C GLU A 21 -2.18 13.89 7.59
N SER A 22 -1.08 13.22 7.98
CA SER A 22 -0.38 13.41 9.26
C SER A 22 0.45 14.69 9.35
N GLY A 23 0.73 15.32 8.22
CA GLY A 23 1.61 16.47 8.14
C GLY A 23 1.01 17.77 8.70
N ARG A 24 1.88 18.69 9.13
CA ARG A 24 1.44 20.06 9.47
C ARG A 24 1.10 20.82 8.20
N ARG A 25 0.08 21.71 8.25
CA ARG A 25 -0.35 22.51 7.08
C ARG A 25 0.77 23.27 6.36
N LEU A 26 1.81 23.70 7.07
CA LEU A 26 2.93 24.47 6.53
C LEU A 26 4.14 23.61 6.12
N ALA A 27 4.19 22.34 6.52
CA ALA A 27 5.22 21.38 6.20
C ALA A 27 4.60 19.97 6.24
N PRO A 28 3.87 19.58 5.19
CA PRO A 28 3.18 18.30 5.19
C PRO A 28 4.19 17.17 5.03
N ASP A 29 4.01 16.10 5.81
CA ASP A 29 4.66 14.83 5.55
C ASP A 29 4.33 14.39 4.12
N ALA A 30 5.33 13.89 3.41
CA ALA A 30 5.16 13.56 2.01
C ALA A 30 6.10 12.47 1.52
N LEU A 31 5.62 11.74 0.53
CA LEU A 31 6.44 10.91 -0.34
C LEU A 31 6.67 11.66 -1.65
N ARG A 32 7.93 11.99 -1.94
CA ARG A 32 8.34 12.61 -3.20
C ARG A 32 8.95 11.55 -4.10
N ILE A 33 8.53 11.48 -5.36
CA ILE A 33 8.98 10.47 -6.32
C ILE A 33 9.46 11.18 -7.57
N ASN A 34 10.66 10.83 -8.02
CA ASN A 34 11.25 11.31 -9.26
C ASN A 34 12.00 10.14 -9.97
N PRO A 35 12.51 10.33 -11.20
CA PRO A 35 13.23 9.27 -11.89
C PRO A 35 14.52 8.80 -11.17
N ALA A 36 15.11 9.62 -10.31
CA ALA A 36 16.32 9.28 -9.56
C ALA A 36 16.02 8.46 -8.28
N GLY A 37 14.78 8.46 -7.79
CA GLY A 37 14.42 7.78 -6.55
C GLY A 37 13.14 8.30 -5.90
N ALA A 38 12.93 7.87 -4.66
CA ALA A 38 11.90 8.41 -3.80
C ALA A 38 12.52 8.95 -2.50
N THR A 39 11.90 10.00 -1.97
CA THR A 39 12.28 10.59 -0.70
C THR A 39 11.06 10.62 0.20
N LEU A 40 11.19 10.02 1.38
CA LEU A 40 10.15 9.99 2.40
C LEU A 40 10.48 11.03 3.48
N GLU A 41 9.60 12.01 3.63
CA GLU A 41 9.70 13.12 4.58
C GLU A 41 8.55 13.00 5.58
N VAL A 42 8.84 12.69 6.84
CA VAL A 42 7.83 12.54 7.90
C VAL A 42 8.35 13.19 9.17
N ASP A 43 7.73 14.31 9.57
CA ASP A 43 8.10 15.07 10.76
C ASP A 43 7.92 14.21 12.01
N GLY A 44 8.87 14.32 12.95
CA GLY A 44 8.87 13.54 14.20
C GLY A 44 9.14 12.04 14.06
N PHE A 45 9.24 11.50 12.84
CA PHE A 45 9.65 10.12 12.59
C PHE A 45 11.06 10.03 12.01
N PHE A 46 11.39 10.91 11.06
CA PHE A 46 12.73 11.05 10.49
C PHE A 46 13.33 12.41 10.81
N ARG A 47 14.59 12.42 11.24
CA ARG A 47 15.39 13.65 11.41
C ARG A 47 15.91 14.19 10.08
N GLU A 48 16.12 13.30 9.13
CA GLU A 48 16.53 13.61 7.77
C GLU A 48 15.67 12.82 6.78
N PRO A 49 15.35 13.39 5.60
CA PRO A 49 14.55 12.69 4.60
C PRO A 49 15.15 11.33 4.23
N LEU A 50 14.36 10.27 4.32
CA LEU A 50 14.80 8.93 3.97
C LEU A 50 14.84 8.79 2.44
N LYS A 51 16.05 8.62 1.90
CA LYS A 51 16.27 8.43 0.46
C LYS A 51 16.17 6.95 0.09
N LEU A 52 15.38 6.66 -0.92
CA LEU A 52 15.05 5.32 -1.39
C LEU A 52 15.26 5.25 -2.90
N THR A 53 15.76 4.11 -3.40
CA THR A 53 15.80 3.86 -4.84
C THR A 53 14.48 3.26 -5.30
N LEU A 54 14.04 3.54 -6.54
CA LEU A 54 12.78 2.98 -7.05
C LEU A 54 12.79 1.43 -7.07
N GLY A 55 13.94 0.81 -7.32
CA GLY A 55 14.11 -0.66 -7.29
C GLY A 55 14.02 -1.28 -5.88
N GLN A 56 14.06 -0.46 -4.82
CA GLN A 56 13.83 -0.91 -3.45
C GLN A 56 12.35 -0.86 -3.04
N LEU A 57 11.47 -0.38 -3.91
CA LEU A 57 10.07 -0.13 -3.59
C LEU A 57 9.15 -1.03 -4.42
N HIS A 58 8.29 -1.78 -3.73
CA HIS A 58 7.07 -2.35 -4.31
C HIS A 58 5.89 -1.61 -3.68
N LEU A 59 5.08 -0.92 -4.50
CA LEU A 59 3.94 -0.17 -3.98
C LEU A 59 2.66 -0.98 -4.11
N GLY A 60 1.91 -1.01 -3.00
CA GLY A 60 0.57 -1.57 -2.91
C GLY A 60 -0.47 -0.50 -3.17
N MET A 61 -1.44 -0.82 -4.02
CA MET A 61 -2.55 0.07 -4.38
C MET A 61 -3.22 0.75 -3.18
N ILE A 62 -3.60 2.00 -3.43
CA ILE A 62 -4.33 2.91 -2.54
C ILE A 62 -5.80 2.50 -2.54
N ASP A 63 -6.09 1.36 -1.94
CA ASP A 63 -7.46 0.87 -1.89
C ASP A 63 -7.96 0.88 -0.44
N ARG A 64 -8.82 1.87 -0.14
CA ARG A 64 -9.57 1.93 1.10
C ARG A 64 -10.45 0.69 1.18
N GLY A 65 -10.10 -0.28 2.03
CA GLY A 65 -11.01 -1.41 2.17
C GLY A 65 -12.35 -1.01 2.78
N PRO A 66 -13.47 -1.62 2.32
CA PRO A 66 -14.75 -1.36 2.90
C PRO A 66 -14.70 -1.86 4.33
N ALA A 67 -15.03 -0.91 5.18
CA ALA A 67 -15.13 -1.01 6.61
C ALA A 67 -16.37 -1.78 7.05
N LYS A 68 -16.64 -3.02 6.59
CA LYS A 68 -17.93 -3.66 6.90
C LYS A 68 -17.87 -5.16 7.13
N ALA A 69 -17.33 -5.55 8.29
CA ALA A 69 -18.05 -6.51 9.14
C ALA A 69 -18.84 -5.72 10.18
N LYS A 70 -19.96 -6.25 10.67
CA LYS A 70 -20.88 -5.54 11.57
C LYS A 70 -20.14 -5.13 12.86
N GLY A 71 -19.91 -3.83 13.05
CA GLY A 71 -19.19 -3.26 14.21
C GLY A 71 -17.71 -2.94 13.96
N GLU A 72 -17.13 -3.30 12.81
CA GLU A 72 -15.73 -3.02 12.47
C GLU A 72 -15.59 -1.89 11.45
N LYS A 73 -14.59 -1.01 11.62
CA LYS A 73 -14.35 0.12 10.71
C LYS A 73 -12.97 0.06 10.05
N GLY A 74 -12.95 -0.20 8.76
CA GLY A 74 -11.78 -0.07 7.87
C GLY A 74 -10.88 -1.29 7.91
N ARG A 75 -10.38 -1.69 6.74
CA ARG A 75 -9.40 -2.77 6.62
C ARG A 75 -8.51 -2.52 5.41
N PHE A 76 -7.26 -2.98 5.44
CA PHE A 76 -6.36 -2.92 4.30
C PHE A 76 -6.12 -4.34 3.74
N PRO A 77 -6.78 -4.74 2.63
CA PRO A 77 -6.82 -6.13 2.16
C PRO A 77 -5.51 -6.59 1.50
N VAL A 78 -5.24 -7.88 1.60
CA VAL A 78 -4.33 -8.63 0.73
C VAL A 78 -5.19 -9.52 -0.16
N LEU A 79 -5.08 -9.33 -1.47
CA LEU A 79 -5.93 -10.00 -2.46
C LEU A 79 -5.39 -11.38 -2.79
N ARG A 80 -6.30 -12.35 -2.98
CA ARG A 80 -5.94 -13.68 -3.45
C ARG A 80 -5.48 -13.60 -4.91
N ARG A 81 -4.47 -14.38 -5.27
CA ARG A 81 -3.98 -14.49 -6.64
C ARG A 81 -4.51 -15.74 -7.34
N LEU A 82 -4.89 -15.62 -8.62
CA LEU A 82 -5.31 -16.75 -9.48
C LEU A 82 -4.15 -17.36 -10.25
N THR A 83 -3.27 -16.52 -10.79
CA THR A 83 -2.07 -16.91 -11.54
C THR A 83 -0.94 -15.92 -11.28
N ALA A 84 0.26 -16.13 -11.81
CA ALA A 84 1.40 -15.22 -11.63
C ALA A 84 1.10 -13.73 -11.97
N THR A 85 0.10 -13.47 -12.83
CA THR A 85 -0.28 -12.12 -13.29
C THR A 85 -1.74 -11.76 -13.04
N THR A 86 -2.60 -12.72 -12.68
CA THR A 86 -4.05 -12.49 -12.50
C THR A 86 -4.42 -12.55 -11.03
N VAL A 87 -5.10 -11.51 -10.55
CA VAL A 87 -5.56 -11.38 -9.16
C VAL A 87 -7.07 -11.60 -9.09
N VAL A 88 -7.54 -12.27 -8.03
CA VAL A 88 -8.96 -12.42 -7.75
C VAL A 88 -9.55 -11.04 -7.42
N PRO A 89 -10.69 -10.65 -8.02
CA PRO A 89 -11.39 -9.44 -7.63
C PRO A 89 -11.65 -9.43 -6.13
N ARG A 90 -11.60 -8.24 -5.54
CA ARG A 90 -11.75 -8.03 -4.10
C ARG A 90 -13.03 -8.65 -3.54
N GLU A 91 -14.11 -8.58 -4.30
CA GLU A 91 -15.43 -9.10 -3.95
C GLU A 91 -15.44 -10.63 -3.84
N GLN A 92 -14.42 -11.29 -4.36
CA GLN A 92 -14.35 -12.73 -4.57
C GLN A 92 -13.19 -13.40 -3.80
N GLY A 93 -12.16 -12.67 -3.35
CA GLY A 93 -11.03 -13.30 -2.66
C GLY A 93 -10.08 -12.37 -1.92
N ILE A 94 -10.18 -12.38 -0.59
CA ILE A 94 -9.21 -11.76 0.32
C ILE A 94 -8.43 -12.89 1.01
N GLU A 95 -7.11 -12.80 0.99
CA GLU A 95 -6.19 -13.78 1.56
C GLU A 95 -5.69 -13.39 2.96
N GLY A 96 -5.82 -12.11 3.32
CA GLY A 96 -5.49 -11.60 4.64
C GLY A 96 -5.58 -10.07 4.70
N TRP A 97 -5.07 -9.49 5.79
CA TRP A 97 -5.11 -8.03 6.02
C TRP A 97 -3.77 -7.49 6.51
N LEU A 98 -3.40 -6.28 6.08
CA LEU A 98 -2.24 -5.55 6.65
C LEU A 98 -2.63 -4.66 7.83
N TRP A 99 -3.88 -4.21 7.87
CA TRP A 99 -4.42 -3.37 8.94
C TRP A 99 -5.90 -3.68 9.17
N THR A 100 -6.30 -3.71 10.45
CA THR A 100 -7.71 -3.79 10.87
C THR A 100 -7.92 -2.93 12.12
N SER A 101 -9.11 -2.34 12.28
CA SER A 101 -9.40 -1.49 13.45
C SER A 101 -9.35 -2.19 14.80
N ILE A 102 -9.49 -3.52 14.84
CA ILE A 102 -9.53 -4.27 16.11
C ILE A 102 -8.15 -4.76 16.50
N GLY A 103 -7.30 -5.13 15.53
CA GLY A 103 -6.02 -5.73 15.87
C GLY A 103 -4.80 -4.88 15.49
N GLY A 104 -5.02 -3.69 14.93
CA GLY A 104 -3.96 -2.80 14.51
C GLY A 104 -3.27 -3.25 13.23
N SER A 105 -1.97 -2.97 13.15
CA SER A 105 -1.18 -3.03 11.93
C SER A 105 -0.09 -4.09 11.96
N ALA A 106 0.17 -4.72 10.81
CA ALA A 106 1.34 -5.57 10.61
C ALA A 106 2.58 -4.78 10.14
N LEU A 107 2.39 -3.53 9.74
CA LEU A 107 3.43 -2.64 9.24
C LEU A 107 3.48 -1.36 10.09
N THR A 108 4.59 -0.63 10.00
CA THR A 108 4.69 0.68 10.65
C THR A 108 3.69 1.65 10.03
N ILE A 109 2.86 2.31 10.84
CA ILE A 109 1.94 3.35 10.37
C ILE A 109 2.66 4.70 10.44
N LEU A 110 2.54 5.48 9.36
CA LEU A 110 2.92 6.89 9.32
C LEU A 110 1.67 7.73 9.54
N GLY A 111 1.65 8.42 10.69
CA GLY A 111 0.50 9.21 11.14
C GLY A 111 -0.31 8.52 12.22
N ASP A 112 -1.62 8.72 12.16
CA ASP A 112 -2.59 8.20 13.12
C ASP A 112 -2.76 6.68 13.02
N GLU A 113 -2.47 5.98 14.12
CA GLU A 113 -2.51 4.52 14.20
C GLU A 113 -3.95 3.95 14.21
N ASP A 114 -4.93 4.76 14.63
CA ASP A 114 -6.34 4.33 14.79
C ASP A 114 -7.18 4.53 13.53
N ALA A 115 -6.69 5.32 12.58
CA ALA A 115 -7.37 5.59 11.32
C ALA A 115 -6.98 4.60 10.22
N ALA A 116 -7.96 4.23 9.39
CA ALA A 116 -7.73 3.32 8.29
C ALA A 116 -6.72 3.91 7.27
N PRO A 117 -5.62 3.21 6.96
CA PRO A 117 -4.64 3.67 5.98
C PRO A 117 -5.25 3.69 4.58
N SER A 118 -4.75 4.59 3.75
CA SER A 118 -5.14 4.68 2.33
C SER A 118 -4.06 4.23 1.38
N GLY A 119 -2.83 3.96 1.83
CA GLY A 119 -1.76 3.42 0.98
C GLY A 119 -0.76 2.57 1.75
N ALA A 120 -0.03 1.72 1.02
CA ALA A 120 1.01 0.85 1.54
C ALA A 120 2.27 0.93 0.66
N LEU A 121 3.41 1.23 1.29
CA LEU A 121 4.73 1.20 0.67
C LEU A 121 5.49 -0.01 1.22
N LEU A 122 5.74 -1.02 0.39
CA LEU A 122 6.51 -2.21 0.78
C LEU A 122 7.94 -2.10 0.25
N PHE A 123 8.89 -2.55 1.07
CA PHE A 123 10.28 -2.58 0.66
C PHE A 123 10.65 -3.97 0.16
N THR A 124 11.39 -4.03 -0.95
CA THR A 124 11.87 -5.31 -1.50
C THR A 124 12.80 -6.04 -0.54
N LYS A 125 13.50 -5.27 0.30
CA LYS A 125 14.24 -5.73 1.47
C LYS A 125 13.84 -4.85 2.65
N PRO A 126 13.54 -5.43 3.83
CA PRO A 126 13.25 -4.63 5.01
C PRO A 126 14.37 -3.64 5.30
N LEU A 127 14.00 -2.41 5.66
CA LEU A 127 14.96 -1.40 6.12
C LEU A 127 15.55 -1.87 7.44
N THR A 128 16.88 -1.91 7.52
CA THR A 128 17.60 -2.42 8.69
C THR A 128 17.95 -1.31 9.67
N ALA A 129 18.29 -1.69 10.90
CA ALA A 129 18.78 -0.75 11.91
C ALA A 129 19.93 0.15 11.42
N GLU A 130 20.83 -0.37 10.57
CA GLU A 130 21.95 0.40 10.01
C GLU A 130 21.48 1.54 9.09
N GLN A 131 20.39 1.33 8.35
CA GLN A 131 19.80 2.33 7.46
C GLN A 131 18.92 3.32 8.20
N LEU A 132 18.25 2.86 9.26
CA LEU A 132 17.26 3.62 10.03
C LEU A 132 17.91 4.49 11.11
N LYS A 133 18.87 3.97 11.86
CA LYS A 133 19.55 4.71 12.95
C LYS A 133 20.14 6.07 12.54
N PRO A 134 20.72 6.24 11.32
CA PRO A 134 21.24 7.54 10.91
C PRO A 134 20.17 8.53 10.42
N THR A 135 18.95 8.09 10.09
CA THR A 135 17.91 8.93 9.46
C THR A 135 16.67 9.11 10.31
N MET A 136 16.41 8.21 11.27
CA MET A 136 15.27 8.27 12.17
C MET A 136 15.50 9.18 13.38
N GLU A 137 14.40 9.71 13.90
CA GLU A 137 14.36 10.32 15.22
C GLU A 137 14.72 9.27 16.29
N PRO A 138 15.62 9.57 17.25
CA PRO A 138 16.06 8.59 18.25
C PRO A 138 14.90 7.95 19.04
N LYS A 139 13.92 8.76 19.45
CA LYS A 139 12.72 8.27 20.16
C LYS A 139 11.88 7.34 19.31
N ALA A 140 11.74 7.64 18.01
CA ALA A 140 11.00 6.80 17.07
C ALA A 140 11.73 5.46 16.84
N PHE A 141 13.06 5.49 16.74
CA PHE A 141 13.89 4.30 16.62
C PHE A 141 13.79 3.40 17.86
N GLU A 142 13.85 3.99 19.06
CA GLU A 142 13.68 3.26 20.33
C GLU A 142 12.29 2.62 20.44
N ALA A 143 11.24 3.36 20.06
CA ALA A 143 9.88 2.83 20.05
C ALA A 143 9.72 1.63 19.08
N LEU A 144 10.36 1.68 17.91
CA LEU A 144 10.40 0.54 16.99
C LEU A 144 11.20 -0.64 17.54
N ALA A 145 12.37 -0.37 18.13
CA ALA A 145 13.21 -1.41 18.72
C ALA A 145 12.48 -2.14 19.87
N ALA A 146 11.73 -1.40 20.70
CA ALA A 146 10.94 -1.97 21.80
C ALA A 146 9.78 -2.88 21.32
N ARG A 147 9.25 -2.63 20.11
CA ARG A 147 8.23 -3.49 19.47
C ARG A 147 8.85 -4.69 18.75
N SER A 148 10.18 -4.72 18.56
CA SER A 148 10.88 -5.81 17.88
C SER A 148 11.24 -6.93 18.86
N PRO A 149 10.84 -8.20 18.62
CA PRO A 149 11.17 -9.32 19.49
C PRO A 149 12.67 -9.54 19.72
N LEU A 150 13.50 -9.12 18.76
CA LEU A 150 14.95 -9.27 18.79
C LEU A 150 15.68 -7.96 19.14
N GLY A 151 14.96 -6.89 19.48
CA GLY A 151 15.53 -5.57 19.77
C GLY A 151 16.16 -4.84 18.57
N VAL A 152 16.29 -5.51 17.41
CA VAL A 152 16.76 -4.90 16.16
C VAL A 152 15.54 -4.56 15.30
N PRO A 153 15.27 -3.28 15.04
CA PRO A 153 14.14 -2.90 14.20
C PRO A 153 14.41 -3.25 12.74
N ALA A 154 13.44 -3.91 12.11
CA ALA A 154 13.38 -4.11 10.67
C ALA A 154 12.01 -3.64 10.18
N ILE A 155 11.98 -2.72 9.21
CA ILE A 155 10.74 -2.19 8.65
C ILE A 155 10.53 -2.81 7.27
N PRO A 156 9.61 -3.78 7.11
CA PRO A 156 9.32 -4.38 5.80
C PRO A 156 8.48 -3.49 4.89
N GLY A 157 7.82 -2.48 5.47
CA GLY A 157 7.00 -1.53 4.75
C GLY A 157 6.32 -0.56 5.72
N VAL A 158 5.66 0.45 5.15
CA VAL A 158 4.90 1.45 5.88
C VAL A 158 3.49 1.57 5.32
N LEU A 159 2.53 1.84 6.20
CA LEU A 159 1.17 2.25 5.85
C LEU A 159 1.01 3.74 6.09
N PHE A 160 0.26 4.42 5.23
CA PHE A 160 0.05 5.86 5.35
C PHE A 160 -1.35 6.25 4.88
N ARG A 161 -1.75 7.47 5.23
CA ARG A 161 -2.95 8.11 4.69
C ARG A 161 -2.54 9.22 3.74
N ALA A 162 -2.74 9.03 2.45
CA ALA A 162 -2.63 10.09 1.46
C ALA A 162 -3.75 11.11 1.65
N ALA A 163 -3.38 12.41 1.69
CA ALA A 163 -4.33 13.51 1.73
C ALA A 163 -5.23 13.52 0.48
N GLU A 164 -4.67 13.15 -0.68
CA GLU A 164 -5.38 13.04 -1.96
C GLU A 164 -5.12 11.66 -2.60
N PRO A 165 -5.93 10.64 -2.26
CA PRO A 165 -5.74 9.26 -2.73
C PRO A 165 -5.66 9.12 -4.26
N ALA A 166 -6.51 9.83 -5.02
CA ALA A 166 -6.52 9.76 -6.48
C ALA A 166 -5.22 10.29 -7.12
N ASN A 167 -4.62 11.34 -6.51
CA ASN A 167 -3.35 11.89 -6.98
C ASN A 167 -2.19 10.95 -6.66
N ALA A 168 -2.22 10.32 -5.48
CA ALA A 168 -1.26 9.30 -5.11
C ALA A 168 -1.31 8.08 -6.07
N GLU A 169 -2.50 7.65 -6.48
CA GLU A 169 -2.67 6.53 -7.41
C GLU A 169 -2.09 6.85 -8.78
N THR A 170 -2.38 8.05 -9.28
CA THR A 170 -1.85 8.55 -10.56
C THR A 170 -0.31 8.62 -10.52
N ALA A 171 0.26 9.06 -9.40
CA ALA A 171 1.70 9.13 -9.23
C ALA A 171 2.37 7.75 -9.25
N PHE A 172 1.81 6.79 -8.50
CA PHE A 172 2.34 5.41 -8.48
C PHE A 172 2.20 4.72 -9.83
N ARG A 173 1.11 4.97 -10.56
CA ARG A 173 0.93 4.44 -11.92
C ARG A 173 1.97 5.00 -12.88
N THR A 174 2.26 6.29 -12.79
CA THR A 174 3.24 6.98 -13.65
C THR A 174 4.64 6.39 -13.51
N TYR A 175 5.05 6.01 -12.31
CA TYR A 175 6.36 5.42 -12.03
C TYR A 175 6.38 3.87 -12.09
N GLY A 176 5.28 3.24 -12.51
CA GLY A 176 5.20 1.77 -12.62
C GLY A 176 5.26 1.03 -11.27
N LEU A 177 4.98 1.75 -10.19
CA LEU A 177 5.10 1.23 -8.83
C LEU A 177 3.79 0.59 -8.34
N LEU A 178 2.65 1.01 -8.89
CA LEU A 178 1.32 0.57 -8.50
C LEU A 178 1.12 -0.94 -8.76
N ARG A 179 1.00 -1.74 -7.70
CA ARG A 179 0.66 -3.17 -7.79
C ARG A 179 -0.47 -3.57 -6.83
N PRO A 180 -1.28 -4.59 -7.18
CA PRO A 180 -2.15 -5.23 -6.21
C PRO A 180 -1.30 -5.91 -5.14
N LEU A 181 -1.71 -5.82 -3.87
CA LEU A 181 -1.06 -6.55 -2.80
C LEU A 181 -1.57 -7.98 -2.76
N THR A 182 -0.69 -8.93 -3.03
CA THR A 182 -1.00 -10.36 -3.00
C THR A 182 -0.04 -11.12 -2.10
N ASP A 183 -0.13 -12.44 -2.13
CA ASP A 183 0.80 -13.34 -1.45
C ASP A 183 2.26 -13.21 -1.86
N ARG A 184 2.52 -12.66 -3.05
CA ARG A 184 3.88 -12.40 -3.55
C ARG A 184 4.56 -11.25 -2.82
N GLU A 185 3.80 -10.19 -2.54
CA GLU A 185 4.33 -8.98 -1.92
C GLU A 185 4.23 -9.05 -0.39
N VAL A 186 3.21 -9.76 0.12
CA VAL A 186 2.93 -9.84 1.56
C VAL A 186 3.05 -11.30 2.03
N PRO A 187 4.13 -11.68 2.74
CA PRO A 187 4.30 -13.04 3.25
C PRO A 187 3.26 -13.34 4.36
N PRO A 188 2.93 -14.63 4.60
CA PRO A 188 1.93 -15.02 5.59
C PRO A 188 2.17 -14.45 7.00
N THR A 189 3.43 -14.27 7.39
CA THR A 189 3.81 -13.72 8.71
C THR A 189 3.41 -12.26 8.92
N MET A 190 3.18 -11.50 7.85
CA MET A 190 2.70 -10.11 7.91
C MET A 190 1.18 -10.01 7.76
N ARG A 191 0.48 -11.13 7.58
CA ARG A 191 -0.97 -11.13 7.37
C ARG A 191 -1.66 -11.25 8.73
N ARG A 192 -2.55 -10.30 8.99
CA ARG A 192 -3.41 -10.33 10.17
C ARG A 192 -4.61 -11.20 9.86
N SER A 193 -4.90 -12.13 10.76
CA SER A 193 -6.08 -13.00 10.69
C SER A 193 -7.20 -12.40 11.53
N LEU A 194 -8.42 -12.33 11.01
CA LEU A 194 -9.59 -12.05 11.82
C LEU A 194 -10.28 -13.35 12.24
N PRO A 195 -10.93 -13.38 13.42
CA PRO A 195 -11.75 -14.54 13.84
C PRO A 195 -12.87 -14.87 12.85
N THR A 196 -13.27 -13.92 12.00
CA THR A 196 -14.38 -14.02 11.06
C THR A 196 -13.95 -14.34 9.62
N ASP A 197 -12.65 -14.37 9.32
CA ASP A 197 -12.14 -14.76 8.03
C ASP A 197 -12.09 -16.30 7.95
N ARG A 198 -13.27 -16.94 7.83
CA ARG A 198 -13.30 -18.33 7.35
C ARG A 198 -12.64 -18.36 5.97
N PRO A 199 -11.78 -19.34 5.68
CA PRO A 199 -11.26 -19.51 4.33
C PRO A 199 -12.45 -19.59 3.37
N ALA A 200 -12.39 -18.82 2.28
CA ALA A 200 -13.37 -18.91 1.20
C ALA A 200 -13.53 -20.40 0.87
N ASP A 201 -14.76 -20.90 0.99
CA ASP A 201 -15.12 -22.28 0.76
C ASP A 201 -14.44 -22.77 -0.53
N PRO A 202 -13.63 -23.86 -0.48
CA PRO A 202 -12.96 -24.38 -1.68
C PRO A 202 -13.96 -24.80 -2.77
N ALA A 203 -15.26 -24.87 -2.47
CA ALA A 203 -16.33 -25.07 -3.44
C ALA A 203 -16.67 -23.85 -4.31
N ILE A 204 -16.15 -22.64 -4.02
CA ILE A 204 -16.31 -21.48 -4.91
C ILE A 204 -15.34 -21.63 -6.08
N GLN A 205 -15.74 -22.45 -7.06
CA GLN A 205 -15.14 -22.47 -8.39
C GLN A 205 -15.34 -21.10 -9.03
N ALA A 206 -14.27 -20.52 -9.58
CA ALA A 206 -14.38 -19.37 -10.47
C ALA A 206 -15.42 -19.70 -11.55
N PRO A 207 -16.29 -18.76 -11.96
CA PRO A 207 -17.26 -19.04 -13.01
C PRO A 207 -16.49 -19.50 -14.25
N THR A 208 -16.63 -20.78 -14.57
CA THR A 208 -16.21 -21.34 -15.84
C THR A 208 -16.92 -20.50 -16.90
N ARG A 209 -16.14 -19.82 -17.74
CA ARG A 209 -16.68 -19.09 -18.89
C ARG A 209 -17.63 -20.05 -19.61
N SER A 210 -18.87 -19.61 -19.77
CA SER A 210 -19.91 -20.31 -20.50
C SER A 210 -19.36 -20.79 -21.85
N SER A 211 -19.11 -22.09 -21.96
CA SER A 211 -19.00 -22.74 -23.26
C SER A 211 -20.42 -22.92 -23.78
N GLY A 212 -20.94 -21.83 -24.35
CA GLY A 212 -22.28 -21.76 -24.94
C GLY A 212 -22.20 -21.11 -26.30
N SER A 213 -21.34 -21.63 -27.18
CA SER A 213 -21.44 -21.35 -28.61
C SER A 213 -22.65 -22.13 -29.12
N VAL A 214 -23.79 -21.45 -29.27
CA VAL A 214 -24.94 -21.97 -30.01
C VAL A 214 -24.63 -21.79 -31.48
N ALA A 215 -24.54 -22.88 -32.24
CA ALA A 215 -24.40 -22.85 -33.69
C ALA A 215 -25.69 -22.29 -34.34
N PRO A 216 -25.59 -21.55 -35.46
CA PRO A 216 -26.75 -20.95 -36.11
C PRO A 216 -27.65 -22.03 -36.74
N PRO A 217 -28.99 -21.82 -36.77
CA PRO A 217 -29.90 -22.76 -37.40
C PRO A 217 -29.68 -22.78 -38.92
N GLY A 218 -29.45 -23.98 -39.45
CA GLY A 218 -29.45 -24.27 -40.88
C GLY A 218 -30.76 -24.95 -41.29
N PHE A 219 -31.33 -24.45 -42.39
CA PHE A 219 -32.58 -24.81 -43.10
C PHE A 219 -33.90 -24.36 -42.47
#